data_AF-A0A7K2VGP7-F1
#
_entry.id   AF-A0A7K2VGP7-F1
#
_cell.length_a   1.000
_cell.length_b   1.000
_cell.length_c   1.000
_cell.angle_alpha   90.00
_cell.angle_beta   90.00
_cell.angle_gamma   90.00
#
_symmetry.space_group_name_H-M   'P 1'
#
loop_
_entity.id
_entity.type
_entity.pdbx_description
1 polymer ?
#
loop_
_entity_poly.entity_id
_entity_poly.type
_entity_poly.pdbx_seq_one_letter_code
_entity_poly.pdbx_strand_id
1 'polypeptide(L)'
;MRINPSAEPGTRPLSARSVVLSLLLGAHPPRLPVRELVRLVEPFGVGGSTLRAALSRMVAAGDLRRTDAVYGLSDRLLARQRRQDEAVAPRTRAWDGDWEMVVITATGRGPAERADLRARLTALRL
;
A
#
# COMPACT_ATOMS: atom_id res chain seq x y z
N MET A 1 36.90 26.82 1.84
CA MET A 1 35.80 25.95 1.37
C MET A 1 35.13 25.34 2.60
N ARG A 2 33.97 25.85 3.02
CA ARG A 2 33.21 25.30 4.17
C ARG A 2 32.35 24.15 3.65
N ILE A 3 32.60 22.94 4.13
CA ILE A 3 31.76 21.78 3.86
C ILE A 3 30.56 21.90 4.82
N ASN A 4 29.37 22.14 4.28
CA ASN A 4 28.13 21.96 5.03
C ASN A 4 27.97 20.46 5.28
N PRO A 5 27.81 19.99 6.54
CA PRO A 5 27.41 18.61 6.77
C PRO A 5 26.02 18.42 6.16
N SER A 6 25.95 17.57 5.14
CA SER A 6 24.70 17.07 4.56
C SER A 6 23.82 16.56 5.70
N ALA A 7 22.64 17.15 5.85
CA ALA A 7 21.65 16.71 6.82
C ALA A 7 21.35 15.22 6.57
N GLU A 8 21.68 14.38 7.56
CA GLU A 8 21.15 13.01 7.67
C GLU A 8 19.64 13.07 7.40
N PRO A 9 19.09 12.27 6.47
CA PRO A 9 17.66 12.27 6.21
C PRO A 9 16.94 11.74 7.45
N GLY A 10 16.56 12.66 8.34
CA GLY A 10 15.78 12.35 9.53
C GLY A 10 14.53 11.60 9.10
N THR A 11 14.35 10.39 9.62
CA THR A 11 13.18 9.58 9.32
C THR A 11 11.93 10.35 9.74
N ARG A 12 11.07 10.67 8.76
CA ARG A 12 9.83 11.39 9.02
C ARG A 12 9.00 10.58 10.05
N PRO A 13 8.44 11.21 11.09
CA PRO A 13 7.61 10.51 12.06
C PRO A 13 6.48 9.75 11.38
N LEU A 14 6.23 8.52 11.82
CA LEU A 14 5.17 7.69 11.27
C LEU A 14 3.80 8.31 11.57
N SER A 15 2.95 8.40 10.55
CA SER A 15 1.58 8.86 10.74
C SER A 15 0.72 7.79 11.42
N ALA A 16 -0.29 8.20 12.19
CA ALA A 16 -1.26 7.26 12.77
C ALA A 16 -1.89 6.33 11.71
N ARG A 17 -2.16 6.87 10.50
CA ARG A 17 -2.68 6.11 9.38
C ARG A 17 -1.73 4.98 8.95
N SER A 18 -0.46 5.31 8.71
CA SER A 18 0.52 4.33 8.26
C SER A 18 0.76 3.25 9.31
N VAL A 19 0.84 3.62 10.59
CA VAL A 19 1.00 2.64 11.67
C VAL A 19 -0.21 1.68 11.71
N VAL A 20 -1.43 2.21 11.69
CA VAL A 20 -2.65 1.37 11.71
C VAL A 20 -2.73 0.43 10.52
N LEU A 21 -2.43 0.93 9.30
CA LEU A 21 -2.42 0.08 8.12
C LEU A 21 -1.38 -1.04 8.27
N SER A 22 -0.15 -0.73 8.65
CA SER A 22 0.90 -1.73 8.86
C SER A 22 0.53 -2.77 9.92
N LEU A 23 -0.05 -2.37 11.05
CA LEU A 23 -0.52 -3.29 12.09
C LEU A 23 -1.59 -4.25 11.56
N LEU A 24 -2.57 -3.73 10.82
CA LEU A 24 -3.64 -4.55 10.25
C LEU A 24 -3.13 -5.47 9.12
N LEU A 25 -2.09 -5.08 8.39
CA LEU A 25 -1.44 -5.93 7.38
C LEU A 25 -0.72 -7.13 8.03
N GLY A 26 -0.16 -6.94 9.23
CA GLY A 26 0.46 -8.02 10.01
C GLY A 26 -0.54 -8.91 10.75
N ALA A 27 -1.75 -8.42 11.06
CA ALA A 27 -2.78 -9.17 11.76
C ALA A 27 -3.45 -10.21 10.84
N HIS A 28 -3.63 -11.44 11.33
CA HIS A 28 -4.27 -12.53 10.60
C HIS A 28 -5.44 -13.10 11.41
N PRO A 29 -6.70 -12.81 11.04
CA PRO A 29 -7.18 -11.96 9.93
C PRO A 29 -6.89 -10.46 10.13
N PRO A 30 -6.93 -9.62 9.06
CA PRO A 30 -6.52 -8.20 9.08
C PRO A 30 -7.57 -7.29 9.75
N ARG A 31 -7.84 -7.58 11.02
CA ARG A 31 -8.82 -6.90 11.86
C ARG A 31 -8.35 -6.87 13.31
N LEU A 32 -8.51 -5.74 13.99
CA LEU A 32 -8.15 -5.56 15.39
C LEU A 32 -9.20 -4.73 16.14
N PRO A 33 -9.52 -5.07 17.39
CA PRO A 33 -10.39 -4.26 18.23
C PRO A 33 -9.71 -2.92 18.57
N VAL A 34 -10.50 -1.84 18.70
CA VAL A 34 -9.99 -0.49 18.96
C VAL A 34 -9.08 -0.40 20.19
N ARG A 35 -9.39 -1.17 21.25
CA ARG A 35 -8.59 -1.22 22.48
C ARG A 35 -7.17 -1.72 22.22
N GLU A 36 -7.01 -2.65 21.28
CA GLU A 36 -5.73 -3.24 20.93
C GLU A 36 -4.95 -2.31 20.01
N LEU A 37 -5.64 -1.67 19.06
CA LEU A 37 -5.04 -0.60 18.26
C LEU A 37 -4.50 0.53 19.16
N VAL A 38 -5.24 0.98 20.18
CA VAL A 38 -4.76 2.00 21.13
C VAL A 38 -3.45 1.55 21.82
N ARG A 39 -3.37 0.28 22.24
CA ARG A 39 -2.16 -0.26 22.89
C ARG A 39 -0.99 -0.38 21.92
N LEU A 40 -1.24 -0.82 20.69
CA LEU A 40 -0.18 -1.10 19.71
C LEU A 40 0.39 0.16 19.06
N VAL A 41 -0.37 1.26 19.00
CA VAL A 41 0.13 2.52 18.40
C VAL A 41 0.87 3.42 19.40
N GLU A 42 0.73 3.17 20.70
CA GLU A 42 1.34 3.99 21.76
C GLU A 42 2.88 4.05 21.66
N PRO A 43 3.60 2.93 21.40
CA PRO A 43 5.06 2.95 21.20
C PRO A 43 5.51 3.79 19.99
N PHE A 44 4.60 4.11 19.07
CA PHE A 44 4.87 4.96 17.91
C PHE A 44 4.54 6.45 18.17
N GLY A 45 4.24 6.82 19.42
CA GLY A 45 3.90 8.19 19.81
C GLY A 45 2.50 8.64 19.36
N VAL A 46 1.60 7.71 19.02
CA VAL A 46 0.24 8.03 18.59
C VAL A 46 -0.71 7.99 19.78
N GLY A 47 -1.10 9.17 20.27
CA GLY A 47 -2.08 9.29 21.35
C GLY A 47 -3.47 8.75 20.97
N GLY A 48 -4.24 8.30 21.97
CA GLY A 48 -5.56 7.68 21.75
C GLY A 48 -6.60 8.59 21.08
N SER A 49 -6.56 9.90 21.31
CA SER A 49 -7.41 10.88 20.61
C SER A 49 -7.04 10.99 19.13
N THR A 50 -5.75 11.10 18.83
CA THR A 50 -5.19 11.11 17.48
C THR A 50 -5.55 9.84 16.72
N LEU A 51 -5.41 8.67 17.38
CA LEU A 51 -5.82 7.39 16.80
C LEU A 51 -7.31 7.37 16.45
N ARG A 52 -8.19 7.73 17.39
CA ARG A 52 -9.65 7.74 17.14
C ARG A 52 -10.04 8.65 15.98
N ALA A 53 -9.43 9.84 15.91
CA ALA A 53 -9.65 10.77 14.81
C ALA A 53 -9.14 10.20 13.47
N ALA A 54 -7.98 9.54 13.46
CA ALA A 54 -7.44 8.88 12.27
C ALA A 54 -8.32 7.73 11.80
N LEU A 55 -8.77 6.86 12.71
CA LEU A 55 -9.67 5.74 12.41
C LEU A 55 -10.99 6.22 11.79
N SER A 56 -11.59 7.28 12.36
CA SER A 56 -12.80 7.89 11.80
C SER A 56 -12.59 8.37 10.36
N ARG A 57 -11.50 9.11 10.10
CA ARG A 57 -11.15 9.56 8.74
C ARG A 57 -10.87 8.41 7.78
N MET A 58 -10.21 7.35 8.25
CA MET A 58 -9.90 6.17 7.43
C MET A 58 -11.15 5.37 7.08
N VAL A 59 -12.13 5.28 7.97
CA VAL A 59 -13.45 4.70 7.64
C VAL A 59 -14.18 5.56 6.62
N ALA A 60 -14.22 6.88 6.83
CA ALA A 60 -14.87 7.81 5.88
C ALA A 60 -14.22 7.78 4.49
N ALA A 61 -12.91 7.58 4.41
CA ALA A 61 -12.17 7.43 3.15
C ALA A 61 -12.30 6.04 2.50
N GLY A 62 -12.96 5.08 3.16
CA GLY A 62 -13.12 3.71 2.68
C GLY A 62 -11.87 2.84 2.82
N ASP A 63 -10.91 3.25 3.65
CA ASP A 63 -9.72 2.45 3.92
C ASP A 63 -9.99 1.32 4.89
N LEU A 64 -10.87 1.58 5.86
CA LEU A 64 -11.23 0.63 6.91
C LEU A 64 -12.73 0.38 6.93
N ARG A 65 -13.09 -0.83 7.34
CA ARG A 65 -14.44 -1.18 7.79
C ARG A 65 -14.46 -1.27 9.31
N ARG A 66 -15.58 -0.86 9.92
CA ARG A 66 -15.82 -0.97 11.36
C ARG A 66 -17.02 -1.86 11.64
N THR A 67 -16.85 -2.84 12.52
CA THR A 67 -17.94 -3.72 13.02
C THR A 67 -17.71 -3.92 14.51
N ASP A 68 -18.67 -3.56 15.37
CA ASP A 68 -18.61 -3.78 16.83
C ASP A 68 -17.29 -3.37 17.49
N ALA A 69 -16.81 -2.17 17.14
CA ALA A 69 -15.52 -1.61 17.59
C ALA A 69 -14.25 -2.37 17.13
N VAL A 70 -14.39 -3.31 16.21
CA VAL A 70 -13.30 -3.92 15.45
C VAL A 70 -13.11 -3.17 14.14
N TYR A 71 -11.87 -2.79 13.86
CA TYR A 71 -11.48 -2.18 12.59
C TYR A 71 -10.74 -3.20 11.75
N GLY A 72 -11.08 -3.30 10.47
CA GLY A 72 -10.37 -4.14 9.51
C GLY A 72 -10.11 -3.40 8.20
N LEU A 73 -9.18 -3.90 7.41
CA LEU A 73 -8.92 -3.36 6.07
C LEU A 73 -10.15 -3.54 5.18
N SER A 74 -10.39 -2.58 4.29
CA SER A 74 -11.38 -2.73 3.23
C SER A 74 -10.90 -3.72 2.16
N ASP A 75 -11.85 -4.36 1.48
CA ASP A 75 -11.54 -5.35 0.43
C ASP A 75 -10.73 -4.73 -0.71
N ARG A 76 -10.98 -3.44 -1.01
CA ARG A 76 -10.21 -2.67 -1.99
C ARG A 76 -8.73 -2.57 -1.61
N LEU A 77 -8.42 -2.31 -0.34
CA LEU A 77 -7.04 -2.22 0.14
C LEU A 77 -6.37 -3.60 0.20
N LEU A 78 -7.09 -4.64 0.61
CA LEU A 78 -6.57 -6.01 0.57
C LEU A 78 -6.24 -6.46 -0.85
N ALA A 79 -7.11 -6.17 -1.82
CA ALA A 79 -6.85 -6.47 -3.23
C ALA A 79 -5.66 -5.67 -3.77
N ARG A 80 -5.51 -4.40 -3.36
CA ARG A 80 -4.35 -3.58 -3.73
C ARG A 80 -3.06 -4.11 -3.11
N GLN A 81 -3.08 -4.51 -1.84
CA GLN A 81 -1.93 -5.09 -1.16
C GLN A 81 -1.44 -6.35 -1.87
N ARG A 82 -2.34 -7.31 -2.17
CA ARG A 82 -1.97 -8.54 -2.87
C ARG A 82 -1.23 -8.27 -4.19
N ARG A 83 -1.73 -7.31 -4.97
CA ARG A 83 -1.05 -6.87 -6.21
C ARG A 83 0.32 -6.23 -5.96
N GLN A 84 0.49 -5.50 -4.85
CA GLN A 84 1.79 -4.94 -4.47
C GLN A 84 2.76 -6.02 -4.03
N ASP A 85 2.30 -6.99 -3.23
CA ASP A 85 3.13 -8.10 -2.76
C ASP A 85 3.61 -8.96 -3.96
N GLU A 86 2.72 -9.26 -4.91
CA GLU A 86 3.06 -9.90 -6.20
C GLU A 86 4.03 -9.05 -7.05
N ALA A 87 3.95 -7.72 -6.93
CA ALA A 87 4.87 -6.82 -7.63
C ALA A 87 6.27 -6.81 -6.98
N VAL A 88 6.36 -6.89 -5.66
CA VAL A 88 7.64 -6.87 -4.92
C VAL A 88 8.35 -8.23 -5.01
N ALA A 89 7.61 -9.33 -4.90
CA ALA A 89 8.14 -10.69 -4.95
C ALA A 89 7.51 -11.47 -6.11
N PRO A 90 7.83 -11.12 -7.37
CA PRO A 90 7.34 -11.86 -8.53
C PRO A 90 7.83 -13.31 -8.48
N ARG A 91 6.98 -14.23 -8.94
CA ARG A 91 7.44 -15.57 -9.29
C ARG A 91 8.34 -15.45 -10.51
N THR A 92 9.61 -15.75 -10.37
CA THR A 92 10.60 -15.77 -11.46
C THR A 92 10.95 -17.20 -11.83
N ARG A 93 11.46 -17.37 -13.06
CA ARG A 93 12.11 -18.61 -13.53
C ARG A 93 13.60 -18.34 -13.71
N ALA A 94 14.41 -19.40 -13.71
CA ALA A 94 15.79 -19.28 -14.18
C ALA A 94 15.78 -18.75 -15.62
N TRP A 95 16.59 -17.74 -15.88
CA TRP A 95 16.68 -17.13 -17.19
C TRP A 95 17.58 -17.98 -18.10
N ASP A 96 17.11 -18.24 -19.32
CA ASP A 96 17.74 -19.10 -20.34
C ASP A 96 18.43 -18.31 -21.46
N GLY A 97 18.42 -16.96 -21.39
CA GLY A 97 19.00 -16.09 -22.40
C GLY A 97 17.96 -15.41 -23.30
N ASP A 98 16.71 -15.87 -23.28
CA ASP A 98 15.65 -15.38 -24.16
C ASP A 98 14.95 -14.13 -23.60
N TRP A 99 14.48 -13.27 -24.50
CA TRP A 99 13.68 -12.10 -24.17
C TRP A 99 12.34 -12.15 -24.89
N GLU A 100 11.29 -11.69 -24.21
CA GLU A 100 9.99 -11.50 -24.83
C GLU A 100 9.88 -10.07 -25.37
N MET A 101 9.45 -9.93 -26.63
CA MET A 101 9.20 -8.64 -27.26
C MET A 101 7.79 -8.62 -27.84
N VAL A 102 7.00 -7.63 -27.43
CA VAL A 102 5.65 -7.41 -27.97
C VAL A 102 5.66 -6.28 -28.98
N VAL A 103 5.32 -6.57 -30.24
CA VAL A 103 5.20 -5.58 -31.31
C VAL A 103 3.73 -5.24 -31.52
N ILE A 104 3.38 -3.97 -31.30
CA ILE A 104 2.00 -3.47 -31.47
C ILE A 104 1.81 -2.96 -32.90
N THR A 105 1.09 -3.74 -33.71
CA THR A 105 0.86 -3.44 -35.14
C THR A 105 -0.44 -2.69 -35.43
N ALA A 106 -1.36 -2.61 -34.46
CA ALA A 106 -2.63 -1.91 -34.64
C ALA A 106 -2.45 -0.38 -34.71
N THR A 107 -3.00 0.24 -35.75
CA THR A 107 -3.03 1.70 -35.95
C THR A 107 -4.41 2.28 -35.59
N GLY A 108 -4.47 3.58 -35.27
CA GLY A 108 -5.75 4.28 -35.09
C GLY A 108 -6.45 4.13 -33.73
N ARG A 109 -5.81 3.57 -32.69
CA ARG A 109 -6.43 3.45 -31.36
C ARG A 109 -6.80 4.79 -30.72
N GLY A 110 -8.01 4.82 -30.18
CA GLY A 110 -8.47 5.91 -29.32
C GLY A 110 -7.65 6.03 -28.03
N PRO A 111 -7.64 7.21 -27.37
CA PRO A 111 -6.84 7.43 -26.16
C PRO A 111 -7.09 6.42 -25.03
N ALA A 112 -8.35 6.04 -24.78
CA ALA A 112 -8.72 5.10 -23.74
C ALA A 112 -8.15 3.69 -23.99
N GLU A 113 -8.22 3.22 -25.22
CA GLU A 113 -7.71 1.90 -25.61
C GLU A 113 -6.18 1.83 -25.51
N ARG A 114 -5.48 2.93 -25.83
CA ARG A 114 -4.02 3.02 -25.61
C ARG A 114 -3.63 3.01 -24.14
N ALA A 115 -4.42 3.67 -23.29
CA ALA A 115 -4.19 3.67 -21.85
C ALA A 115 -4.40 2.28 -21.25
N ASP A 116 -5.48 1.60 -21.66
CA ASP A 116 -5.78 0.23 -21.25
C ASP A 116 -4.69 -0.75 -21.71
N LEU A 117 -4.24 -0.68 -22.96
CA LEU A 117 -3.12 -1.52 -23.44
C LEU A 117 -1.85 -1.30 -22.60
N ARG A 118 -1.47 -0.05 -22.32
CA ARG A 118 -0.31 0.23 -21.47
C ARG A 118 -0.46 -0.37 -20.07
N ALA A 119 -1.64 -0.22 -19.47
CA ALA A 119 -1.92 -0.78 -18.15
C ALA A 119 -1.77 -2.30 -18.14
N ARG A 120 -2.26 -2.99 -19.19
CA ARG A 120 -2.12 -4.45 -19.34
C ARG A 120 -0.68 -4.89 -19.53
N LEU A 121 0.09 -4.24 -20.43
CA LEU A 121 1.50 -4.57 -20.64
C LEU A 121 2.34 -4.32 -19.38
N THR A 122 2.11 -3.21 -18.68
CA THR A 122 2.76 -2.94 -17.39
C THR A 122 2.42 -4.01 -16.33
N ALA A 123 1.18 -4.49 -16.29
CA ALA A 123 0.79 -5.57 -15.38
C ALA A 123 1.49 -6.91 -15.70
N LEU A 124 1.77 -7.17 -16.99
CA LEU A 124 2.54 -8.32 -17.45
C LEU A 124 4.07 -8.11 -17.34
N ARG A 125 4.51 -6.88 -17.05
CA ARG A 125 5.92 -6.45 -17.06
C ARG A 125 6.59 -6.54 -18.44
N LEU A 126 5.83 -6.19 -19.48
CA LEU A 126 6.25 -6.11 -20.89
C LEU A 126 6.30 -4.65 -21.38
#